data_AF-A0A1I0DC39-F1
#
_entry.id   AF-A0A1I0DC39-F1
#
_cell.length_a   1.000
_cell.length_b   1.000
_cell.length_c   1.000
_cell.angle_alpha   90.00
_cell.angle_beta   90.00
_cell.angle_gamma   90.00
#
_symmetry.space_group_name_H-M   'P 1'
#
loop_
_entity.id
_entity.type
_entity.pdbx_description
1 polymer ?
#
loop_
_entity_poly.entity_id
_entity_poly.type
_entity_poly.pdbx_seq_one_letter_code
_entity_poly.pdbx_strand_id
1 'polypeptide(L)'
;MVPRYDVFVSGEAHNNAGNEQRHFKLFAYLHQKAGVRYYVKEGSYTYVYFVDRYVQTGQTQWLDSAATSVREQPSKPSAEMQREFGLWQQLRKLNGVAAAGQKT
;
A
#
# COMPACT_ATOMS: atom_id res chain seq x y z
N MET A 1 4.32 14.49 22.26
CA MET A 1 4.76 13.08 22.32
C MET A 1 3.53 12.23 22.08
N VAL A 2 3.55 11.25 21.18
CA VAL A 2 2.42 10.31 21.04
C VAL A 2 2.48 9.34 22.23
N PRO A 3 1.40 9.09 22.97
CA PRO A 3 1.39 8.08 24.03
C PRO A 3 1.77 6.71 23.48
N ARG A 4 2.33 5.84 24.32
CA ARG A 4 2.79 4.51 23.88
C ARG A 4 1.58 3.60 23.64
N TYR A 5 1.10 3.59 22.40
CA TYR A 5 0.13 2.62 21.90
C TYR A 5 0.84 1.59 21.02
N ASP A 6 0.44 0.32 21.12
CA ASP A 6 1.00 -0.76 20.31
C ASP A 6 0.30 -0.88 18.94
N VAL A 7 -0.95 -0.42 18.85
CA VAL A 7 -1.78 -0.49 17.64
C VAL A 7 -2.52 0.83 17.44
N PHE A 8 -2.52 1.33 16.20
CA PHE A 8 -3.30 2.48 15.77
C PHE A 8 -4.29 2.01 14.70
N VAL A 9 -5.57 2.32 14.87
CA VAL A 9 -6.63 1.94 13.93
C VAL A 9 -7.22 3.20 13.32
N SER A 10 -7.41 3.20 12.00
CA SER A 10 -8.09 4.26 11.25
C SER A 10 -9.22 3.63 10.45
N GLY A 11 -10.41 4.22 10.53
CA GLY A 11 -11.50 3.92 9.60
C GLY A 11 -11.41 4.79 8.35
N GLU A 12 -12.27 4.49 7.38
CA GLU A 12 -12.40 5.23 6.13
C GLU A 12 -13.88 5.52 5.80
N ALA A 13 -14.12 6.25 4.72
CA ALA A 13 -15.44 6.28 4.08
C ALA A 13 -15.35 5.65 2.68
N HIS A 14 -16.16 4.61 2.43
CA HIS A 14 -16.06 3.85 1.18
C HIS A 14 -16.27 4.76 -0.03
N ASN A 15 -15.58 4.46 -1.13
CA ASN A 15 -15.58 5.26 -2.36
C ASN A 15 -15.02 6.69 -2.22
N ASN A 16 -14.34 7.03 -1.11
CA ASN A 16 -13.69 8.33 -0.97
C ASN A 16 -12.27 8.31 -1.56
N ALA A 17 -12.07 9.08 -2.63
CA ALA A 17 -10.77 9.16 -3.32
C ALA A 17 -9.62 9.75 -2.48
N GLY A 18 -9.91 10.30 -1.30
CA GLY A 18 -8.90 10.84 -0.38
C GLY A 18 -8.41 9.85 0.67
N ASN A 19 -8.93 8.63 0.73
CA ASN A 19 -8.58 7.65 1.77
C ASN A 19 -7.10 7.26 1.71
N GLU A 20 -6.61 6.88 0.54
CA GLU A 20 -5.24 6.41 0.35
C GLU A 20 -4.21 7.46 0.78
N GLN A 21 -4.46 8.73 0.42
CA GLN A 21 -3.59 9.84 0.79
C GLN A 21 -3.60 10.10 2.30
N ARG A 22 -4.76 10.02 2.96
CA ARG A 22 -4.86 10.20 4.42
C ARG A 22 -4.14 9.07 5.16
N HIS A 23 -4.36 7.82 4.74
CA HIS A 23 -3.70 6.66 5.32
C HIS A 23 -2.18 6.72 5.17
N PHE A 24 -1.67 7.09 3.99
CA PHE A 24 -0.23 7.28 3.81
C PHE A 24 0.34 8.35 4.75
N LYS A 25 -0.31 9.52 4.83
CA LYS A 25 0.14 10.63 5.69
C LYS A 25 0.15 10.23 7.17
N LEU A 26 -0.89 9.54 7.63
CA LEU A 26 -0.96 9.02 8.99
C LEU A 26 0.14 7.99 9.26
N PHE A 27 0.33 7.02 8.37
CA PHE A 27 1.37 6.01 8.53
C PHE A 27 2.77 6.61 8.53
N ALA A 28 3.08 7.51 7.59
CA ALA A 28 4.37 8.18 7.53
C ALA A 28 4.65 9.02 8.79
N TYR A 29 3.63 9.70 9.33
CA TYR A 29 3.74 10.41 10.60
C TYR A 29 4.03 9.47 11.77
N LEU A 30 3.30 8.36 11.89
CA LEU A 30 3.49 7.37 12.95
C LEU A 30 4.83 6.63 12.82
N HIS A 31 5.28 6.34 11.60
CA HIS A 31 6.60 5.80 11.32
C HIS A 31 7.69 6.73 11.85
N GLN A 32 7.60 8.03 11.54
CA GLN A 32 8.58 9.02 11.95
C GLN A 32 8.54 9.32 13.46
N LYS A 33 7.35 9.36 14.08
CA LYS A 33 7.16 9.86 15.45
C LYS A 33 7.06 8.78 16.51
N ALA A 34 6.60 7.59 16.14
CA ALA A 34 6.37 6.47 17.04
C ALA A 34 7.11 5.19 16.60
N GLY A 35 7.85 5.22 15.49
CA GLY A 35 8.61 4.06 15.01
C GLY A 35 7.75 2.92 14.48
N VAL A 36 6.50 3.19 14.10
CA VAL A 36 5.60 2.18 13.52
C VAL A 36 6.20 1.64 12.21
N ARG A 37 6.26 0.31 12.06
CA ARG A 37 6.88 -0.37 10.90
C ARG A 37 5.92 -1.22 10.09
N TYR A 38 4.73 -1.52 10.62
CA TYR A 38 3.77 -2.42 9.99
C TYR A 38 2.53 -1.63 9.57
N TYR A 39 2.12 -1.82 8.31
CA TYR A 39 0.90 -1.27 7.75
C TYR A 39 -0.04 -2.43 7.42
N VAL A 40 -1.21 -2.45 8.05
CA VAL A 40 -2.25 -3.47 7.82
C VAL A 40 -3.42 -2.78 7.12
N LYS A 41 -3.87 -3.35 5.99
CA LYS A 41 -5.03 -2.86 5.23
C LYS A 41 -6.16 -3.88 5.29
N GLU A 42 -7.40 -3.38 5.30
CA GLU A 42 -8.57 -4.19 4.97
C GLU A 42 -8.48 -4.74 3.54
N GLY A 43 -8.39 -6.06 3.42
CA GLY A 43 -8.29 -6.76 2.15
C GLY A 43 -8.02 -8.25 2.35
N SER A 44 -8.06 -9.02 1.27
CA SER A 44 -7.73 -10.44 1.32
C SER A 44 -6.23 -10.64 1.60
N TYR A 45 -5.89 -11.71 2.32
CA TYR A 45 -4.50 -12.04 2.63
C TYR A 45 -3.65 -12.16 1.35
N THR A 46 -4.16 -12.85 0.32
CA THR A 46 -3.46 -13.05 -0.96
C THR A 46 -3.13 -11.73 -1.65
N TYR A 47 -4.06 -10.78 -1.65
CA TYR A 47 -3.84 -9.45 -2.21
C TYR A 47 -2.69 -8.74 -1.48
N VAL A 48 -2.77 -8.67 -0.15
CA VAL A 48 -1.77 -7.97 0.68
C VAL A 48 -0.41 -8.66 0.60
N TYR A 49 -0.37 -9.99 0.47
CA TYR A 49 0.87 -10.73 0.23
C TYR A 49 1.60 -10.23 -1.02
N PHE A 50 0.91 -10.13 -2.16
CA PHE A 50 1.54 -9.65 -3.39
C PHE A 50 1.92 -8.16 -3.31
N VAL A 51 1.10 -7.34 -2.66
CA VAL A 51 1.45 -5.93 -2.39
C VAL A 51 2.73 -5.83 -1.55
N ASP A 52 2.90 -6.63 -0.50
CA ASP A 52 4.12 -6.63 0.30
C ASP A 52 5.34 -7.02 -0.56
N ARG A 53 5.22 -8.05 -1.41
CA ARG A 53 6.29 -8.40 -2.36
C ARG A 53 6.65 -7.22 -3.27
N TYR A 54 5.69 -6.46 -3.77
CA TYR A 54 5.95 -5.24 -4.53
C TYR A 54 6.69 -4.19 -3.68
N VAL A 55 6.21 -3.91 -2.48
CA VAL A 55 6.77 -2.88 -1.59
C VAL A 55 8.21 -3.19 -1.18
N GLN A 56 8.54 -4.47 -1.00
CA GLN A 56 9.89 -4.93 -0.62
C GLN A 56 10.86 -5.07 -1.80
N THR A 57 10.38 -5.38 -3.00
CA THR A 57 11.26 -5.72 -4.15
C THR A 57 11.22 -4.71 -5.30
N GLY A 58 10.17 -3.89 -5.37
CA GLY A 58 9.91 -2.95 -6.46
C GLY A 58 9.50 -3.57 -7.79
N GLN A 59 9.34 -4.90 -7.87
CA GLN A 59 9.00 -5.59 -9.12
C GLN A 59 7.51 -5.47 -9.43
N THR A 60 7.17 -4.87 -10.57
CA THR A 60 5.78 -4.54 -10.93
C THR A 60 4.88 -5.76 -11.19
N GLN A 61 5.45 -6.91 -11.54
CA GLN A 61 4.70 -8.18 -11.68
C GLN A 61 3.89 -8.54 -10.43
N TRP A 62 4.32 -8.08 -9.25
CA TRP A 62 3.60 -8.28 -8.01
C TRP A 62 2.33 -7.43 -7.92
N LEU A 63 2.30 -6.23 -8.51
CA LEU A 63 1.07 -5.44 -8.63
C LEU A 63 0.08 -6.09 -9.60
N ASP A 64 0.57 -6.70 -10.69
CA ASP A 64 -0.28 -7.45 -11.62
C ASP A 64 -0.91 -8.66 -10.94
N SER A 65 -0.12 -9.38 -10.13
CA SER A 65 -0.59 -10.50 -9.31
C SER A 65 -1.61 -10.04 -8.26
N ALA A 66 -1.37 -8.89 -7.62
CA ALA A 66 -2.29 -8.29 -6.66
C ALA A 66 -3.64 -7.96 -7.32
N ALA A 67 -3.65 -7.22 -8.43
CA ALA A 67 -4.89 -6.91 -9.17
C ALA A 67 -5.64 -8.20 -9.57
N THR A 68 -4.94 -9.17 -10.14
CA THR A 68 -5.55 -10.44 -10.56
C THR A 68 -6.21 -11.18 -9.38
N SER A 69 -5.60 -11.14 -8.19
CA SER A 69 -6.13 -11.81 -6.99
C SER A 69 -7.48 -11.26 -6.52
N VAL A 70 -7.82 -10.03 -6.91
CA VAL A 70 -9.12 -9.38 -6.63
C VAL A 70 -9.97 -9.22 -7.88
N ARG A 71 -9.69 -9.99 -8.94
CA ARG A 71 -10.43 -10.02 -10.21
C ARG A 71 -10.39 -8.69 -10.98
N GLU A 72 -9.38 -7.86 -10.74
CA GLU A 72 -9.08 -6.67 -11.52
C GLU A 72 -8.24 -7.03 -12.75
N GLN A 73 -8.40 -6.28 -13.84
CA GLN A 73 -7.59 -6.43 -15.05
C GLN A 73 -6.33 -5.56 -14.92
N PRO A 74 -5.11 -6.14 -14.81
CA PRO A 74 -3.89 -5.35 -14.55
C PRO A 74 -3.57 -4.31 -15.62
N SER A 75 -3.92 -4.58 -16.89
CA SER A 75 -3.72 -3.64 -18.00
C SER A 75 -4.74 -2.49 -18.03
N LYS A 76 -5.82 -2.58 -17.25
CA LYS A 76 -6.88 -1.58 -17.17
C LYS A 76 -7.53 -1.56 -15.77
N PRO A 77 -6.75 -1.24 -14.72
CA PRO A 77 -7.24 -1.26 -13.35
C PRO A 77 -8.31 -0.20 -13.13
N SER A 78 -9.28 -0.49 -12.26
CA SER A 78 -10.26 0.50 -11.80
C SER A 78 -9.60 1.75 -11.21
N ALA A 79 -10.35 2.85 -11.14
CA ALA A 79 -9.86 4.09 -10.53
C ALA A 79 -9.47 3.90 -9.06
N GLU A 80 -10.12 2.98 -8.35
CA GLU A 80 -9.77 2.62 -6.96
C GLU A 80 -8.44 1.88 -6.90
N MET A 81 -8.28 0.84 -7.72
CA MET A 81 -7.03 0.10 -7.79
C MET A 81 -5.84 0.99 -8.19
N GLN A 82 -6.05 1.97 -9.08
CA GLN A 82 -5.01 2.95 -9.43
C GLN A 82 -4.59 3.81 -8.23
N ARG A 83 -5.53 4.22 -7.37
CA ARG A 83 -5.22 4.96 -6.14
C ARG A 83 -4.46 4.09 -5.15
N GLU A 84 -4.88 2.83 -4.98
CA GLU A 84 -4.18 1.87 -4.12
C GLU A 84 -2.75 1.63 -4.62
N PHE A 85 -2.54 1.45 -5.93
CA PHE A 85 -1.20 1.35 -6.52
C PHE A 85 -0.35 2.59 -6.22
N GLY A 86 -0.95 3.78 -6.22
CA GLY A 86 -0.29 5.02 -5.78
C GLY A 86 0.18 4.95 -4.33
N LEU A 87 -0.64 4.46 -3.41
CA LEU A 87 -0.27 4.22 -2.01
C LEU A 87 0.90 3.22 -1.92
N TRP A 88 0.84 2.10 -2.64
CA TRP A 88 1.89 1.08 -2.62
C TRP A 88 3.22 1.62 -3.15
N GLN A 89 3.19 2.45 -4.19
CA GLN A 89 4.37 3.15 -4.67
C GLN A 89 4.97 4.08 -3.61
N GLN A 90 4.13 4.77 -2.83
CA GLN A 90 4.59 5.63 -1.74
C GLN A 90 5.23 4.81 -0.61
N LEU A 91 4.63 3.68 -0.21
CA LEU A 91 5.21 2.78 0.80
C LEU A 91 6.54 2.16 0.34
N ARG A 92 6.63 1.73 -0.92
CA ARG A 92 7.88 1.25 -1.52
C ARG A 92 9.00 2.30 -1.43
N LYS A 93 8.68 3.55 -1.78
CA LYS A 93 9.63 4.68 -1.68
C LYS A 93 10.04 4.93 -0.22
N LEU A 94 9.10 4.83 0.72
CA LEU A 94 9.39 4.96 2.15
C LEU A 94 10.36 3.86 2.63
N ASN A 95 10.27 2.65 2.08
CA ASN A 95 11.21 1.56 2.32
C ASN A 95 12.58 1.72 1.62
N GLY A 96 12.80 2.80 0.87
CA GLY A 96 14.03 3.02 0.12
C GLY A 96 14.23 2.07 -1.07
N VAL A 97 13.18 1.35 -1.49
CA VAL A 97 13.26 0.36 -2.56
C VAL A 97 13.07 1.05 -3.92
N ALA A 98 14.04 0.91 -4.83
CA ALA A 98 13.95 1.45 -6.19
C ALA A 98 12.90 0.72 -7.04
N ALA A 99 12.45 1.36 -8.14
CA ALA A 99 11.50 0.70 -9.03
C ALA A 99 12.27 -0.31 -9.88
N ALA A 100 11.83 -1.57 -9.90
CA ALA A 100 12.41 -2.57 -10.80
C ALA A 100 11.59 -2.62 -12.09
N GLY A 101 12.26 -2.49 -13.23
CA GLY A 101 11.62 -2.58 -14.54
C GLY A 101 11.11 -3.99 -14.86
N GLN A 102 10.13 -4.07 -15.76
CA GLN A 102 9.77 -5.32 -16.43
C GLN A 102 10.99 -5.83 -17.21
N LYS A 103 11.31 -7.12 -17.08
CA LYS A 103 12.26 -7.76 -18.00
C LYS A 103 11.69 -7.63 -19.42
N THR A 104 12.48 -7.01 -20.30
CA THR A 104 12.26 -6.93 -21.75
C THR A 104 12.12 -8.32 -22.36
#